data_AF-A0A536UPZ7-F1
#
_entry.id   AF-A0A536UPZ7-F1
#
_cell.length_a   1.000
_cell.length_b   1.000
_cell.length_c   1.000
_cell.angle_alpha   90.00
_cell.angle_beta   90.00
_cell.angle_gamma   90.00
#
_symmetry.space_group_name_H-M   'P 1'
#
loop_
_entity.id
_entity.type
_entity.pdbx_description
1 polymer ?
#
loop_
_entity_poly.entity_id
_entity_poly.type
_entity_poly.pdbx_seq_one_letter_code
_entity_poly.pdbx_strand_id
1 'polypeptide(L)'
;MSSEPSQSPSPEPLTPARCAALLKQLFPAVFADLAKPLKLGVRADIQAKAPGQFPRDAFSAFLRRHTTSTAYLVALTKAEHRFDLEGAASGEISAEHRQAAADELERRR
;
A
#
# COMPACT_ATOMS: atom_id res chain seq x y z
N MET A 1 20.67 -27.91 -10.49
CA MET A 1 19.20 -28.03 -10.57
C MET A 1 18.58 -26.69 -10.23
N SER A 2 17.93 -26.08 -11.22
CA SER A 2 16.77 -25.15 -11.13
C SER A 2 16.96 -23.82 -10.39
N SER A 3 16.76 -22.63 -10.95
CA SER A 3 16.24 -22.19 -12.25
C SER A 3 16.61 -20.71 -12.42
N GLU A 4 17.11 -20.30 -13.59
CA GLU A 4 17.06 -18.91 -14.03
C GLU A 4 15.64 -18.61 -14.53
N PRO A 5 14.94 -17.58 -14.02
CA PRO A 5 13.72 -17.13 -14.67
C PRO A 5 14.09 -16.26 -15.89
N SER A 6 13.85 -16.79 -17.07
CA SER A 6 13.87 -16.09 -18.36
C SER A 6 13.03 -14.81 -18.28
N GLN A 7 13.68 -13.64 -18.35
CA GLN A 7 13.00 -12.38 -18.59
C GLN A 7 12.88 -12.16 -20.09
N SER A 8 11.70 -12.48 -20.64
CA SER A 8 11.24 -11.90 -21.90
C SER A 8 11.21 -10.36 -21.78
N PRO A 9 11.47 -9.58 -22.84
CA PRO A 9 11.37 -8.13 -22.80
C PRO A 9 9.88 -7.74 -22.71
N SER A 10 9.36 -7.72 -21.49
CA SER A 10 8.03 -7.21 -21.15
C SER A 10 8.08 -5.69 -21.07
N PRO A 11 6.97 -4.99 -21.37
CA PRO A 11 6.91 -3.53 -21.34
C PRO A 11 7.44 -3.02 -20.00
N GLU A 12 8.30 -2.00 -20.09
CA GLU A 12 9.08 -1.38 -19.02
C GLU A 12 8.55 -1.66 -17.61
N PRO A 13 9.34 -2.36 -16.74
CA PRO A 13 8.83 -2.83 -15.46
C PRO A 13 8.33 -1.65 -14.65
N LEU A 14 7.04 -1.67 -14.30
CA LEU A 14 6.45 -0.62 -13.49
C LEU A 14 7.21 -0.58 -12.16
N THR A 15 8.04 0.45 -11.96
CA THR A 15 8.81 0.57 -10.74
C THR A 15 7.88 0.89 -9.56
N PRO A 16 8.23 0.52 -8.31
CA PRO A 16 7.43 0.87 -7.14
C PRO A 16 7.20 2.39 -7.00
N ALA A 17 8.13 3.21 -7.49
CA ALA A 17 7.98 4.67 -7.55
C ALA A 17 6.90 5.10 -8.56
N ARG A 18 6.89 4.52 -9.77
CA ARG A 18 5.83 4.74 -10.77
C ARG A 18 4.47 4.23 -10.27
N CYS A 19 4.43 3.07 -9.61
CA CYS A 19 3.25 2.56 -8.91
C CYS A 19 2.68 3.61 -7.96
N ALA A 20 3.51 4.18 -7.08
CA ALA A 20 3.07 5.18 -6.12
C ALA A 20 2.52 6.43 -6.80
N ALA A 21 3.16 6.90 -7.87
CA ALA A 21 2.70 8.05 -8.65
C ALA A 21 1.34 7.78 -9.32
N LEU A 22 1.15 6.61 -9.92
CA LEU A 22 -0.12 6.21 -10.52
C LEU A 22 -1.24 6.08 -9.47
N LEU A 23 -0.95 5.46 -8.32
CA LEU A 23 -1.91 5.37 -7.21
C LEU A 23 -2.32 6.74 -6.69
N LYS A 24 -1.38 7.70 -6.63
CA LYS A 24 -1.67 9.10 -6.29
C LYS A 24 -2.57 9.78 -7.31
N GLN A 25 -2.34 9.55 -8.60
CA GLN A 25 -3.15 10.14 -9.67
C GLN A 25 -4.56 9.54 -9.72
N LEU A 26 -4.69 8.22 -9.55
CA LEU A 26 -5.97 7.52 -9.62
C LEU A 26 -6.77 7.65 -8.32
N PHE A 27 -6.09 7.59 -7.17
CA PHE A 27 -6.71 7.54 -5.84
C PHE A 27 -6.07 8.58 -4.90
N PRO A 28 -6.18 9.88 -5.22
CA PRO A 28 -5.57 10.94 -4.42
C PRO A 28 -6.13 10.97 -2.98
N ALA A 29 -7.39 10.59 -2.76
CA ALA A 29 -8.00 10.58 -1.43
C ALA A 29 -7.21 9.74 -0.39
N VAL A 30 -6.57 8.67 -0.85
CA VAL A 30 -5.81 7.75 0.00
C VAL A 30 -4.31 7.97 -0.10
N PHE A 31 -3.81 8.22 -1.31
CA PHE A 31 -2.38 8.23 -1.57
C PHE A 31 -1.78 9.62 -1.72
N ALA A 32 -2.56 10.69 -1.92
CA ALA A 32 -2.02 12.03 -2.19
C ALA A 32 -1.24 12.61 -1.01
N ASP A 33 -1.71 12.36 0.21
CA ASP A 33 -1.16 12.94 1.44
C ASP A 33 -0.13 11.99 2.08
N LEU A 34 -0.18 11.82 3.40
CA LEU A 34 0.60 10.85 4.15
C LEU A 34 0.07 9.43 3.93
N ALA A 35 0.92 8.44 4.18
CA ALA A 35 0.58 7.03 4.06
C ALA A 35 -0.63 6.71 4.96
N LYS A 36 -1.80 6.39 4.41
CA LYS A 36 -3.01 6.08 5.20
C LYS A 36 -3.22 4.57 5.35
N PRO A 37 -3.81 4.11 6.46
CA PRO A 37 -4.15 2.70 6.63
C PRO A 37 -5.18 2.26 5.59
N LEU A 38 -4.79 1.28 4.78
CA LEU A 38 -5.61 0.81 3.67
C LEU A 38 -6.64 -0.24 4.14
N LYS A 39 -7.82 -0.24 3.52
CA LYS A 39 -8.82 -1.29 3.73
C LYS A 39 -8.28 -2.68 3.37
N LEU A 40 -8.81 -3.70 4.04
CA LEU A 40 -8.60 -5.07 3.60
C LEU A 40 -9.26 -5.25 2.23
N GLY A 41 -8.56 -5.89 1.30
CA GLY A 41 -9.05 -6.05 -0.07
C GLY A 41 -8.85 -4.82 -0.97
N VAL A 42 -8.13 -3.77 -0.53
CA VAL A 42 -7.79 -2.61 -1.38
C VAL A 42 -7.17 -3.02 -2.73
N ARG A 43 -6.43 -4.14 -2.75
CA ARG A 43 -5.87 -4.71 -3.97
C ARG A 43 -6.94 -5.10 -5.00
N ALA A 44 -8.03 -5.73 -4.55
CA ALA A 44 -9.12 -6.13 -5.44
C ALA A 44 -9.84 -4.89 -6.00
N ASP A 45 -10.04 -3.88 -5.15
CA ASP A 45 -10.64 -2.60 -5.54
C ASP A 45 -9.80 -1.86 -6.58
N ILE A 46 -8.47 -1.82 -6.39
CA ILE A 46 -7.53 -1.20 -7.35
C ILE A 46 -7.58 -1.95 -8.67
N GLN A 47 -7.57 -3.29 -8.63
CA GLN A 47 -7.65 -4.10 -9.84
C GLN A 47 -8.99 -3.93 -10.58
N ALA A 48 -10.09 -3.73 -9.85
CA ALA A 48 -11.39 -3.46 -10.45
C ALA A 48 -11.45 -2.08 -11.11
N LYS A 49 -10.89 -1.05 -10.47
CA LYS A 49 -10.86 0.33 -10.99
C LYS A 49 -9.81 0.53 -12.10
N ALA A 50 -8.70 -0.19 -12.03
CA ALA A 50 -7.55 -0.05 -12.94
C ALA A 50 -6.96 -1.42 -13.33
N PRO A 51 -7.73 -2.25 -14.07
CA PRO A 51 -7.27 -3.57 -14.49
C PRO A 51 -6.05 -3.44 -15.41
N GLY A 52 -5.01 -4.23 -15.15
CA GLY A 52 -3.79 -4.26 -15.96
C GLY A 52 -2.83 -3.07 -15.78
N GLN A 53 -3.21 -1.99 -15.07
CA GLN A 53 -2.29 -0.88 -14.79
C GLN A 53 -1.25 -1.21 -13.71
N PHE A 54 -1.60 -2.10 -12.77
CA PHE A 54 -0.74 -2.44 -11.63
C PHE A 54 -0.31 -3.90 -11.71
N PRO A 55 0.92 -4.20 -12.17
CA PRO A 55 1.44 -5.55 -12.13
C PRO A 55 1.59 -6.00 -10.67
N ARG A 56 1.24 -7.27 -10.43
CA ARG A 56 1.20 -7.88 -9.08
C ARG A 56 2.54 -7.73 -8.35
N ASP A 57 3.64 -7.83 -9.07
CA ASP A 57 4.99 -7.78 -8.51
C ASP A 57 5.34 -6.38 -7.97
N ALA A 58 5.20 -5.35 -8.81
CA ALA A 58 5.44 -3.96 -8.43
C ALA A 58 4.52 -3.50 -7.29
N PHE A 59 3.24 -3.90 -7.34
CA PHE A 59 2.28 -3.55 -6.31
C PHE A 59 2.60 -4.23 -4.97
N SER A 60 3.03 -5.50 -5.00
CA SER A 60 3.48 -6.23 -3.81
C SER A 60 4.73 -5.58 -3.20
N ALA A 61 5.72 -5.25 -4.04
CA ALA A 61 6.94 -4.58 -3.59
C ALA A 61 6.65 -3.20 -2.98
N PHE A 62 5.78 -2.42 -3.62
CA PHE A 62 5.30 -1.14 -3.09
C PHE A 62 4.62 -1.32 -1.73
N LEU A 63 3.63 -2.21 -1.62
CA LEU A 63 2.89 -2.44 -0.38
C LEU A 63 3.82 -2.83 0.77
N ARG A 64 4.75 -3.76 0.54
CA ARG A 64 5.70 -4.19 1.55
C ARG A 64 6.57 -3.04 2.05
N ARG A 65 6.98 -2.12 1.18
CA ARG A 65 7.73 -0.92 1.57
C ARG A 65 6.85 0.13 2.24
N HIS A 66 5.60 0.25 1.79
CA HIS A 66 4.64 1.20 2.31
C HIS A 66 4.22 0.85 3.73
N THR A 67 3.81 -0.40 3.98
CA THR A 67 3.34 -0.85 5.30
C THR A 67 4.44 -0.92 6.36
N THR A 68 5.69 -1.07 5.95
CA THR A 68 6.85 -1.04 6.85
C THR A 68 7.42 0.36 7.03
N SER A 69 6.88 1.39 6.37
CA SER A 69 7.36 2.76 6.49
C SER A 69 6.90 3.40 7.80
N THR A 70 7.77 4.20 8.41
CA THR A 70 7.45 5.02 9.61
C THR A 70 6.19 5.86 9.39
N ALA A 71 6.01 6.45 8.20
CA ALA A 71 4.82 7.25 7.90
C ALA A 71 3.52 6.44 8.00
N TYR A 72 3.54 5.18 7.53
CA TYR A 72 2.39 4.29 7.59
C TYR A 72 2.07 3.86 9.01
N LEU A 73 3.11 3.51 9.80
CA LEU A 73 2.93 3.18 11.21
C LEU A 73 2.34 4.37 11.99
N VAL A 74 2.83 5.60 11.74
CA VAL A 74 2.30 6.82 12.37
C VAL A 74 0.85 7.06 11.99
N ALA A 75 0.46 6.81 10.75
CA ALA A 75 -0.94 6.93 10.38
C ALA A 75 -1.80 5.83 11.00
N LEU A 76 -1.26 4.62 11.14
CA LEU A 76 -1.96 3.52 11.80
C LEU A 76 -2.26 3.85 13.27
N THR A 77 -1.36 4.55 13.97
CA THR A 77 -1.60 4.97 15.37
C THR A 77 -2.62 6.10 15.49
N LYS A 78 -2.70 6.99 14.50
CA LYS A 78 -3.60 8.16 14.49
C LYS A 78 -4.99 7.87 13.92
N ALA A 79 -5.10 6.91 13.03
CA ALA A 79 -6.38 6.60 12.36
C ALA A 79 -7.22 5.63 13.19
N GLU A 80 -8.52 5.91 13.27
CA GLU A 80 -9.49 5.01 13.91
C GLU A 80 -10.03 3.97 12.92
N HIS A 81 -10.12 4.32 11.64
CA HIS A 81 -10.64 3.48 10.58
C HIS A 81 -9.64 3.31 9.44
N ARG A 82 -9.81 2.22 8.70
CA ARG A 82 -9.12 1.98 7.43
C ARG A 82 -9.82 2.75 6.34
N PHE A 83 -9.08 3.21 5.35
CA PHE A 83 -9.62 3.95 4.22
C PHE A 83 -9.67 3.06 2.97
N ASP A 84 -10.81 3.06 2.29
CA ASP A 84 -10.89 2.54 0.93
C ASP A 84 -10.29 3.53 -0.08
N LEU A 85 -10.25 3.16 -1.36
CA LEU A 85 -9.66 3.97 -2.44
C LEU A 85 -10.28 5.35 -2.65
N GLU A 86 -11.54 5.52 -2.25
CA GLU A 86 -12.25 6.80 -2.34
C GLU A 86 -12.07 7.64 -1.07
N GLY A 87 -11.39 7.11 -0.05
CA GLY A 87 -11.14 7.80 1.21
C GLY A 87 -12.28 7.70 2.21
N ALA A 88 -13.25 6.80 2.01
CA ALA A 88 -14.27 6.47 2.98
C ALA A 88 -13.73 5.48 4.04
N ALA A 89 -14.27 5.58 5.24
CA ALA A 89 -13.98 4.65 6.32
C ALA A 89 -14.54 3.26 5.97
N SER A 90 -13.65 2.32 5.68
CA SER A 90 -13.95 0.96 5.28
C SER A 90 -13.27 -0.03 6.22
N GLY A 91 -13.88 -0.19 7.39
CA GLY A 91 -13.44 -1.09 8.45
C GLY A 91 -12.69 -0.36 9.56
N GLU A 92 -12.71 -0.94 10.75
CA GLU A 92 -12.09 -0.36 11.93
C GLU A 92 -10.65 -0.86 12.13
N ILE A 93 -9.82 -0.03 12.76
CA ILE A 93 -8.49 -0.43 13.22
C ILE A 93 -8.58 -0.75 14.70
N SER A 94 -8.52 -2.05 15.01
CA SER A 94 -8.48 -2.52 16.39
C SER A 94 -7.35 -1.85 17.18
N ALA A 95 -7.59 -1.61 18.47
CA ALA A 95 -6.61 -1.02 19.37
C ALA A 95 -5.28 -1.79 19.38
N GLU A 96 -5.32 -3.12 19.24
CA GLU A 96 -4.14 -3.98 19.13
C GLU A 96 -3.24 -3.61 17.95
N HIS A 97 -3.83 -3.30 16.78
CA HIS A 97 -3.07 -2.89 15.61
C HIS A 97 -2.45 -1.51 15.81
N ARG A 98 -3.18 -0.57 16.41
CA ARG A 98 -2.67 0.76 16.75
C ARG A 98 -1.51 0.65 17.75
N GLN A 99 -1.67 -0.17 18.78
CA GLN A 99 -0.64 -0.39 19.79
C GLN A 99 0.60 -1.03 19.17
N ALA A 100 0.44 -2.06 18.32
CA ALA A 100 1.57 -2.70 17.63
C ALA A 100 2.35 -1.71 16.74
N ALA A 101 1.66 -0.79 16.06
CA ALA A 101 2.32 0.25 15.28
C ALA A 101 3.04 1.28 16.16
N ALA A 102 2.47 1.64 17.30
CA ALA A 102 3.10 2.54 18.27
C ALA A 102 4.36 1.91 18.86
N ASP A 103 4.30 0.63 19.25
CA ASP A 103 5.42 -0.14 19.78
C ASP A 103 6.56 -0.24 18.75
N GLU A 104 6.23 -0.55 17.49
CA GLU A 104 7.20 -0.60 16.40
C GLU A 104 7.82 0.77 16.09
N LEU A 105 7.06 1.87 16.23
CA LEU A 105 7.61 3.22 16.10
C LEU A 105 8.57 3.56 17.24
N GLU A 106 8.23 3.18 18.47
CA GLU A 106 9.08 3.39 19.64
C GLU A 106 10.39 2.60 19.51
N ARG A 107 10.33 1.34 19.05
CA ARG A 107 11.53 0.53 18.79
C ARG A 107 12.49 1.10 17.74
N ARG A 108 11.97 1.91 16.82
CA ARG A 108 12.77 2.51 15.72
C ARG A 108 13.31 3.90 16.06
N ARG A 109 12.85 4.49 17.16
CA ARG A 109 13.22 5.85 17.59
C ARG A 109 14.53 5.83 18.37
#